data_AF-A0A8T6PIN0-F1
#
_entry.id   AF-A0A8T6PIN0-F1
#
_cell.length_a   1.000
_cell.length_b   1.000
_cell.length_c   1.000
_cell.angle_alpha   90.00
_cell.angle_beta   90.00
_cell.angle_gamma   90.00
#
_symmetry.space_group_name_H-M   'P 1'
#
loop_
_entity.id
_entity.type
_entity.pdbx_description
1 polymer ?
#
loop_
_entity_poly.entity_id
_entity_poly.type
_entity_poly.pdbx_seq_one_letter_code
_entity_poly.pdbx_strand_id
1 'polypeptide(L)'
;IMAVIIAYLSIVIFALRSPDIITLVDAMLRGRKLYNSLGSGEVLLDTSVIIDGRILDISTTGFVRQKLLIPQFVIRELQTIADSSDTLLRQRGRHGLDILNKLRQESLVPVEVIDDVPAEGDGVDEMLVALAVERGSIPIMTHDMPLNKIAHLRGVEVLNINDLALALRPVYLPGEVINLHIIQEGQEADQGVGYLIDGTMVVVEGGKRYRDRTISARVTRYILSKAGKMYFAQPVQSAK
;
A
#
# COMPACT_ATOMS: atom_id res chain seq x y z
N ILE A 1 -31.87 5.70 46.22
CA ILE A 1 -31.68 7.18 46.32
C ILE A 1 -30.55 7.65 45.40
N MET A 2 -29.31 7.17 45.57
CA MET A 2 -28.17 7.54 44.69
C MET A 2 -28.43 7.29 43.19
N ALA A 3 -28.95 6.11 42.83
CA ALA A 3 -29.26 5.77 41.43
C ALA A 3 -30.34 6.68 40.81
N VAL A 4 -31.30 7.12 41.61
CA VAL A 4 -32.38 8.03 41.18
C VAL A 4 -31.82 9.44 40.97
N ILE A 5 -30.91 9.88 41.84
CA ILE A 5 -30.21 11.16 41.71
C ILE A 5 -29.34 11.16 40.46
N ILE A 6 -28.61 10.08 40.19
CA ILE A 6 -27.78 9.94 38.98
C ILE A 6 -28.65 9.94 37.73
N ALA A 7 -29.74 9.17 37.69
CA ALA A 7 -30.66 9.16 36.55
C ALA A 7 -31.28 10.53 36.28
N TYR A 8 -31.67 11.24 37.34
CA TYR A 8 -32.20 12.60 37.24
C TYR A 8 -31.15 13.59 36.73
N LEU A 9 -29.91 13.54 37.25
CA LEU A 9 -28.80 14.36 36.77
C LEU A 9 -28.46 14.08 35.31
N SER A 10 -28.46 12.81 34.89
CA SER A 10 -28.22 12.43 33.50
C SER A 10 -29.28 13.00 32.55
N ILE A 11 -30.56 12.93 32.94
CA ILE A 11 -31.68 13.50 32.17
C ILE A 11 -31.58 15.02 32.11
N VAL A 12 -31.23 15.69 33.21
CA VAL A 12 -31.11 17.15 33.28
C VAL A 12 -29.91 17.65 32.48
N ILE A 13 -28.75 17.00 32.55
CA ILE A 13 -27.57 17.34 31.74
C ILE A 13 -27.87 17.14 30.26
N PHE A 14 -28.54 16.05 29.89
CA PHE A 14 -28.94 15.75 28.52
C PHE A 14 -29.95 16.77 27.98
N ALA A 15 -30.91 17.21 28.80
CA ALA A 15 -31.90 18.22 28.44
C ALA A 15 -31.27 19.61 28.26
N LEU A 16 -30.40 20.03 29.18
CA LEU A 16 -29.81 21.37 29.21
C LEU A 16 -28.72 21.60 28.14
N ARG A 17 -28.03 20.55 27.69
CA ARG A 17 -27.00 20.61 26.64
C ARG A 17 -27.38 19.92 25.33
N SER A 18 -28.67 19.64 25.14
CA SER A 18 -29.21 19.01 23.93
C SER A 18 -28.66 19.59 22.61
N PRO A 19 -28.54 20.93 22.39
CA PRO A 19 -27.99 21.44 21.13
C PRO A 19 -26.48 21.21 20.98
N ASP A 20 -25.70 21.28 22.06
CA ASP A 20 -24.23 21.09 22.00
C ASP A 20 -23.85 19.62 21.82
N ILE A 21 -24.60 18.70 22.45
CA ILE A 21 -24.38 17.26 22.31
C ILE A 21 -24.81 16.81 20.90
N ILE A 22 -25.94 17.30 20.41
CA ILE A 22 -26.40 17.02 19.05
C ILE A 22 -25.41 17.59 18.04
N THR A 23 -24.90 18.81 18.21
CA THR A 23 -23.91 19.37 17.28
C THR A 23 -22.55 18.69 17.35
N LEU A 24 -22.12 18.18 18.51
CA LEU A 24 -20.86 17.44 18.64
C LEU A 24 -20.97 16.02 18.08
N VAL A 25 -22.10 15.34 18.32
CA VAL A 25 -22.43 14.04 17.69
C VAL A 25 -22.63 14.21 16.19
N ASP A 26 -23.32 15.26 15.75
CA ASP A 26 -23.54 15.55 14.34
C ASP A 26 -22.24 16.04 13.68
N ALA A 27 -21.34 16.75 14.37
CA ALA A 27 -20.00 17.07 13.86
C ALA A 27 -19.10 15.83 13.78
N MET A 28 -19.25 14.87 14.70
CA MET A 28 -18.52 13.59 14.66
C MET A 28 -19.06 12.66 13.55
N LEU A 29 -20.38 12.62 13.36
CA LEU A 29 -21.05 11.90 12.27
C LEU A 29 -20.81 12.58 10.92
N ARG A 30 -20.84 13.91 10.85
CA ARG A 30 -20.48 14.70 9.66
C ARG A 30 -18.98 14.66 9.38
N GLY A 31 -18.11 14.52 10.37
CA GLY A 31 -16.68 14.26 10.16
C GLY A 31 -16.45 12.94 9.43
N ARG A 32 -17.17 11.89 9.83
CA ARG A 32 -17.26 10.62 9.08
C ARG A 32 -17.92 10.78 7.70
N LYS A 33 -18.96 11.62 7.58
CA LYS A 33 -19.69 11.82 6.32
C LYS A 33 -18.95 12.71 5.32
N LEU A 34 -18.20 13.72 5.76
CA LEU A 34 -17.30 14.54 4.94
C LEU A 34 -16.07 13.74 4.53
N TYR A 35 -15.52 12.88 5.41
CA TYR A 35 -14.47 11.93 5.05
C TYR A 35 -14.94 10.99 3.94
N ASN A 36 -16.15 10.44 4.04
CA ASN A 36 -16.77 9.61 3.00
C ASN A 36 -17.15 10.40 1.73
N SER A 37 -17.45 11.69 1.83
CA SER A 37 -17.85 12.55 0.70
C SER A 37 -16.66 13.03 -0.15
N LEU A 38 -15.43 12.95 0.36
CA LEU A 38 -14.21 13.36 -0.35
C LEU A 38 -13.42 12.17 -0.91
N GLY A 39 -13.92 10.94 -0.74
CA GLY A 39 -13.39 9.67 -1.28
C GLY A 39 -14.43 8.94 -2.14
N SER A 40 -15.14 9.68 -3.00
CA SER A 40 -16.33 9.23 -3.75
C SER A 40 -16.03 8.26 -4.90
N GLY A 41 -15.27 7.21 -4.64
CA GLY A 41 -14.94 6.18 -5.62
C GLY A 41 -14.98 4.79 -4.99
N GLU A 42 -15.24 3.80 -5.82
CA GLU A 42 -15.09 2.39 -5.50
C GLU A 42 -13.79 1.89 -6.13
N VAL A 43 -13.16 0.90 -5.51
CA VAL A 43 -12.00 0.21 -6.10
C VAL A 43 -12.16 -1.29 -5.88
N LEU A 44 -11.93 -2.07 -6.94
CA LEU A 44 -11.96 -3.52 -6.86
C LEU A 44 -10.61 -4.04 -6.36
N LEU A 45 -10.63 -4.95 -5.37
CA LEU A 45 -9.44 -5.65 -4.92
C LEU A 45 -9.27 -6.98 -5.65
N ASP A 46 -8.07 -7.20 -6.18
CA ASP A 46 -7.61 -8.49 -6.70
C ASP A 46 -7.10 -9.40 -5.56
N THR A 47 -7.28 -10.72 -5.72
CA THR A 47 -6.67 -11.81 -4.93
C THR A 47 -5.21 -11.53 -4.63
N SER A 48 -4.49 -11.09 -5.65
CA SER A 48 -3.05 -10.87 -5.64
C SER A 48 -2.65 -9.85 -4.55
N VAL A 49 -3.37 -8.73 -4.44
CA VAL A 49 -3.15 -7.65 -3.44
C VAL A 49 -3.51 -8.09 -2.03
N ILE A 50 -4.57 -8.88 -1.91
CA ILE A 50 -5.01 -9.41 -0.61
C ILE A 50 -3.96 -10.37 -0.05
N ILE A 51 -3.37 -11.23 -0.90
CA ILE A 51 -2.28 -12.13 -0.50
C ILE A 51 -1.01 -11.38 -0.11
N ASP A 52 -0.68 -10.27 -0.79
CA ASP A 52 0.50 -9.46 -0.46
C ASP A 52 0.37 -8.78 0.92
N GLY A 53 -0.84 -8.38 1.30
CA GLY A 53 -1.16 -7.93 2.65
C GLY A 53 -0.85 -6.46 2.94
N ARG A 54 0.04 -5.80 2.17
CA ARG A 54 0.38 -4.37 2.40
C ARG A 54 -0.81 -3.43 2.26
N ILE A 55 -1.88 -3.86 1.56
CA ILE A 55 -3.12 -3.09 1.48
C ILE A 55 -3.75 -2.85 2.85
N LEU A 56 -3.58 -3.76 3.82
CA LEU A 56 -4.05 -3.55 5.18
C LEU A 56 -3.39 -2.31 5.79
N ASP A 57 -2.06 -2.27 5.80
CA ASP A 57 -1.31 -1.14 6.32
C ASP A 57 -1.66 0.14 5.57
N ILE A 58 -1.67 0.10 4.23
CA ILE A 58 -1.99 1.26 3.39
C ILE A 58 -3.41 1.79 3.69
N SER A 59 -4.40 0.91 3.91
CA SER A 59 -5.77 1.32 4.24
C SER A 59 -5.89 2.06 5.58
N THR A 60 -4.93 1.88 6.49
CA THR A 60 -4.87 2.57 7.79
C THR A 60 -4.15 3.91 7.75
N THR A 61 -3.41 4.20 6.67
CA THR A 61 -2.61 5.44 6.54
C THR A 61 -3.41 6.65 6.05
N GLY A 62 -4.58 6.43 5.43
CA GLY A 62 -5.39 7.47 4.79
C GLY A 62 -4.99 7.82 3.34
N PHE A 63 -4.04 7.07 2.75
CA PHE A 63 -3.69 7.18 1.32
C PHE A 63 -4.77 6.56 0.40
N VAL A 64 -5.44 5.50 0.85
CA VAL A 64 -6.60 4.92 0.17
C VAL A 64 -7.86 5.52 0.77
N ARG A 65 -8.69 6.14 -0.07
CA ARG A 65 -9.93 6.83 0.34
C ARG A 65 -11.19 6.23 -0.29
N GLN A 66 -11.01 5.42 -1.32
CA GLN A 66 -12.07 4.71 -2.03
C GLN A 66 -12.62 3.57 -1.17
N LYS A 67 -13.90 3.26 -1.36
CA LYS A 67 -14.52 2.05 -0.81
C LYS A 67 -13.90 0.82 -1.47
N LEU A 68 -13.42 -0.12 -0.65
CA LEU A 68 -12.81 -1.36 -1.13
C LEU A 68 -13.91 -2.38 -1.42
N LEU A 69 -14.03 -2.78 -2.69
CA LEU A 69 -14.95 -3.81 -3.14
C LEU A 69 -14.19 -5.12 -3.34
N ILE A 70 -14.71 -6.20 -2.75
CA ILE A 70 -14.15 -7.54 -2.86
C ILE A 70 -15.19 -8.45 -3.50
N PRO A 71 -15.05 -8.81 -4.77
CA PRO A 71 -15.98 -9.72 -5.41
C PRO A 71 -15.94 -11.12 -4.77
N GLN A 72 -17.10 -11.78 -4.71
CA GLN A 72 -17.20 -13.12 -4.12
C GLN A 72 -16.33 -14.15 -4.86
N PHE A 73 -16.10 -13.96 -6.17
CA PHE A 73 -15.22 -14.85 -6.94
C PHE A 73 -13.73 -14.71 -6.55
N VAL A 74 -13.28 -13.53 -6.11
CA VAL A 74 -11.92 -13.31 -5.55
C VAL A 74 -11.76 -14.09 -4.24
N ILE A 75 -12.79 -14.08 -3.39
CA ILE A 75 -12.79 -14.85 -2.13
C ILE A 75 -12.75 -16.36 -2.43
N ARG A 76 -13.50 -16.83 -3.42
CA ARG A 76 -13.47 -18.24 -3.85
C ARG A 76 -12.10 -18.65 -4.37
N GLU A 77 -11.41 -17.78 -5.10
CA GLU A 77 -10.04 -18.04 -5.54
C GLU A 77 -9.08 -18.14 -4.34
N LEU A 78 -9.14 -17.21 -3.38
CA LEU A 78 -8.36 -17.28 -2.14
C LEU A 78 -8.58 -18.60 -1.39
N GLN A 79 -9.83 -19.06 -1.29
CA GLN A 79 -10.18 -20.34 -0.68
C GLN A 79 -9.58 -21.52 -1.45
N THR A 80 -9.69 -21.50 -2.79
CA THR A 80 -9.10 -22.53 -3.66
C THR A 80 -7.58 -22.60 -3.47
N ILE A 81 -6.90 -21.45 -3.38
CA ILE A 81 -5.47 -21.36 -3.09
C ILE A 81 -5.17 -21.89 -1.67
N ALA A 82 -6.01 -21.56 -0.68
CA ALA A 82 -5.87 -22.02 0.70
C ALA A 82 -6.08 -23.53 0.87
N ASP A 83 -6.78 -24.17 -0.05
CA ASP A 83 -7.01 -25.62 -0.09
C ASP A 83 -6.05 -26.36 -1.03
N SER A 84 -5.09 -25.65 -1.63
CA SER A 84 -4.08 -26.24 -2.51
C SER A 84 -3.25 -27.32 -1.81
N SER A 85 -2.87 -28.35 -2.57
CA SER A 85 -1.94 -29.40 -2.13
C SER A 85 -0.55 -28.85 -1.88
N ASP A 86 -0.15 -27.81 -2.61
CA ASP A 86 1.10 -27.09 -2.41
C ASP A 86 1.08 -26.33 -1.07
N THR A 87 2.07 -26.60 -0.23
CA THR A 87 2.15 -26.03 1.12
C THR A 87 2.36 -24.52 1.12
N LEU A 88 3.16 -24.00 0.19
CA LEU A 88 3.44 -22.58 0.09
C LEU A 88 2.19 -21.82 -0.42
N LEU A 89 1.53 -22.33 -1.45
CA LEU A 89 0.28 -21.75 -1.95
C LEU A 89 -0.80 -21.76 -0.86
N ARG A 90 -0.96 -22.88 -0.16
CA ARG A 90 -1.90 -23.00 0.97
C ARG A 90 -1.62 -21.98 2.07
N GLN A 91 -0.37 -21.77 2.45
CA GLN A 91 0.00 -20.75 3.44
C GLN A 91 -0.35 -19.34 2.94
N ARG A 92 -0.08 -19.04 1.67
CA ARG A 92 -0.42 -17.74 1.05
C ARG A 92 -1.93 -17.50 0.99
N GLY A 93 -2.71 -18.51 0.61
CA GLY A 93 -4.17 -18.40 0.58
C GLY A 93 -4.77 -18.16 1.96
N ARG A 94 -4.32 -18.90 2.98
CA ARG A 94 -4.72 -18.68 4.39
C ARG A 94 -4.34 -17.29 4.88
N HIS A 95 -3.12 -16.84 4.56
CA HIS A 95 -2.68 -15.49 4.87
C HIS A 95 -3.58 -14.43 4.23
N GLY A 96 -3.95 -14.58 2.95
CA GLY A 96 -4.87 -13.67 2.27
C GLY A 96 -6.26 -13.62 2.93
N LEU A 97 -6.80 -14.77 3.36
CA LEU A 97 -8.06 -14.81 4.11
C LEU A 97 -7.96 -14.11 5.47
N ASP A 98 -6.83 -14.23 6.17
CA ASP A 98 -6.57 -13.51 7.42
C ASP A 98 -6.48 -11.99 7.18
N ILE A 99 -5.80 -11.55 6.13
CA ILE A 99 -5.73 -10.14 5.72
C ILE A 99 -7.12 -9.60 5.39
N LEU A 100 -7.95 -10.35 4.67
CA LEU A 100 -9.32 -9.95 4.35
C LEU A 100 -10.16 -9.73 5.62
N ASN A 101 -10.02 -10.61 6.62
CA ASN A 101 -10.70 -10.45 7.91
C ASN A 101 -10.24 -9.20 8.66
N LYS A 102 -8.93 -8.92 8.65
CA LYS A 102 -8.38 -7.70 9.28
C LYS A 102 -8.79 -6.45 8.54
N LEU A 103 -8.76 -6.44 7.21
CA LEU A 103 -9.21 -5.30 6.39
C LEU A 103 -10.63 -4.88 6.76
N ARG A 104 -11.54 -5.84 6.95
CA ARG A 104 -12.93 -5.54 7.35
C ARG A 104 -13.07 -4.92 8.74
N GLN A 105 -12.10 -5.13 9.63
CA GLN A 105 -12.14 -4.68 11.02
C GLN A 105 -11.33 -3.39 11.24
N GLU A 106 -10.21 -3.26 10.54
CA GLU A 106 -9.15 -2.28 10.82
C GLU A 106 -9.06 -1.16 9.76
N SER A 107 -9.60 -1.36 8.55
CA SER A 107 -9.55 -0.35 7.48
C SER A 107 -10.27 0.94 7.86
N LEU A 108 -9.68 2.08 7.53
CA LEU A 108 -10.33 3.39 7.68
C LEU A 108 -11.45 3.62 6.67
N VAL A 109 -11.36 2.98 5.50
CA VAL A 109 -12.37 3.03 4.44
C VAL A 109 -13.31 1.83 4.50
N PRO A 110 -14.58 1.97 4.08
CA PRO A 110 -15.50 0.85 4.05
C PRO A 110 -14.99 -0.28 3.15
N VAL A 111 -15.10 -1.52 3.64
CA VAL A 111 -14.80 -2.74 2.89
C VAL A 111 -16.10 -3.52 2.70
N GLU A 112 -16.48 -3.77 1.45
CA GLU A 112 -17.70 -4.48 1.10
C GLU A 112 -17.39 -5.70 0.24
N VAL A 113 -18.02 -6.82 0.58
CA VAL A 113 -18.04 -8.01 -0.27
C VAL A 113 -19.25 -7.89 -1.19
N ILE A 114 -19.03 -8.05 -2.49
CA ILE A 114 -20.07 -7.97 -3.52
C ILE A 114 -20.24 -9.33 -4.20
N ASP A 115 -21.49 -9.71 -4.48
CA ASP A 115 -21.84 -10.96 -5.16
C ASP A 115 -22.02 -10.79 -6.67
N ASP A 116 -21.62 -9.63 -7.21
CA ASP A 116 -21.71 -9.33 -8.62
C ASP A 116 -20.83 -10.29 -9.43
N VAL A 117 -21.41 -10.83 -10.50
CA VAL A 117 -20.72 -11.64 -11.49
C VAL A 117 -20.91 -10.95 -12.84
N PRO A 118 -19.83 -10.56 -13.53
CA PRO A 118 -19.93 -9.88 -14.82
C PRO A 118 -20.51 -10.81 -15.90
N ALA A 119 -21.02 -10.21 -16.97
CA ALA A 119 -21.60 -10.95 -18.10
C ALA A 119 -20.55 -11.71 -18.95
N GLU A 120 -19.29 -11.27 -18.88
CA GLU A 120 -18.17 -11.80 -19.67
C GLU A 120 -16.94 -12.08 -18.79
N GLY A 121 -16.10 -13.04 -19.23
CA GLY A 121 -14.83 -13.40 -18.61
C GLY A 121 -14.81 -14.83 -18.06
N ASP A 122 -13.81 -15.62 -18.46
CA ASP A 122 -13.67 -17.02 -18.02
C ASP A 122 -12.71 -17.17 -16.83
N GLY A 123 -11.79 -16.21 -16.64
CA GLY A 123 -10.83 -16.16 -15.55
C GLY A 123 -11.08 -15.01 -14.58
N VAL A 124 -10.56 -15.12 -13.35
CA VAL A 124 -10.71 -14.07 -12.30
C VAL A 124 -10.27 -12.70 -12.81
N ASP A 125 -9.12 -12.64 -13.49
CA ASP A 125 -8.59 -11.41 -14.08
C ASP A 125 -9.55 -10.77 -15.09
N GLU A 126 -10.09 -11.56 -16.02
CA GLU A 126 -11.05 -11.09 -17.02
C GLU A 126 -12.36 -10.65 -16.37
N MET A 127 -12.83 -11.39 -15.37
CA MET A 127 -14.00 -11.05 -14.58
C MET A 127 -13.80 -9.74 -13.80
N LEU A 128 -12.62 -9.50 -13.22
CA LEU A 128 -12.30 -8.23 -12.56
C LEU A 128 -12.38 -7.06 -13.53
N VAL A 129 -11.79 -7.19 -14.72
CA VAL A 129 -11.82 -6.13 -15.75
C VAL A 129 -13.24 -5.92 -16.27
N ALA A 130 -13.98 -6.98 -16.55
CA ALA A 130 -15.36 -6.89 -17.02
C ALA A 130 -16.26 -6.20 -15.97
N LEU A 131 -16.15 -6.61 -14.70
CA LEU A 131 -16.91 -6.02 -13.60
C LEU A 131 -16.54 -4.54 -13.38
N ALA A 132 -15.26 -4.19 -13.51
CA ALA A 132 -14.81 -2.80 -13.42
C ALA A 132 -15.46 -1.92 -14.50
N VAL A 133 -15.51 -2.41 -15.75
CA VAL A 133 -16.15 -1.72 -16.87
C VAL A 133 -17.66 -1.58 -16.65
N GLU A 134 -18.35 -2.66 -16.27
CA GLU A 134 -19.79 -2.66 -15.99
C GLU A 134 -20.18 -1.66 -14.89
N ARG A 135 -19.30 -1.44 -13.91
CA ARG A 135 -19.47 -0.46 -12.84
C ARG A 135 -19.02 0.96 -13.20
N GLY A 136 -18.83 1.26 -14.49
CA GLY A 136 -18.47 2.60 -14.97
C GLY A 136 -16.96 2.86 -14.97
N SER A 137 -16.17 1.83 -15.27
CA SER A 137 -14.69 1.87 -15.31
C SER A 137 -14.06 2.26 -13.96
N ILE A 138 -14.57 1.70 -12.86
CA ILE A 138 -13.95 1.88 -11.54
C ILE A 138 -12.55 1.26 -11.51
N PRO A 139 -11.59 1.82 -10.74
CA PRO A 139 -10.24 1.31 -10.69
C PRO A 139 -10.13 -0.11 -10.11
N ILE A 140 -9.11 -0.84 -10.54
CA ILE A 140 -8.71 -2.13 -9.96
C ILE A 140 -7.39 -1.95 -9.21
N MET A 141 -7.30 -2.50 -8.00
CA MET A 141 -6.06 -2.57 -7.23
C MET A 141 -5.46 -3.97 -7.34
N THR A 142 -4.25 -4.05 -7.88
CA THR A 142 -3.53 -5.31 -8.11
C THR A 142 -2.04 -5.16 -7.80
N HIS A 143 -1.30 -6.26 -7.71
CA HIS A 143 0.17 -6.27 -7.78
C HIS A 143 0.68 -6.98 -9.04
N ASP A 144 -0.23 -7.46 -9.90
CA ASP A 144 0.12 -8.28 -11.06
C ASP A 144 0.21 -7.47 -12.36
N MET A 145 1.36 -7.57 -13.03
CA MET A 145 1.68 -6.77 -14.21
C MET A 145 0.88 -7.14 -15.49
N PRO A 146 0.57 -8.42 -15.78
CA PRO A 146 -0.35 -8.82 -16.84
C PRO A 146 -1.73 -8.17 -16.75
N LEU A 147 -2.37 -8.18 -15.57
CA LEU A 147 -3.69 -7.57 -15.37
C LEU A 147 -3.67 -6.07 -15.71
N ASN A 148 -2.58 -5.37 -15.39
CA ASN A 148 -2.41 -3.96 -15.77
C ASN A 148 -2.64 -3.77 -17.28
N LYS A 149 -2.00 -4.59 -18.13
CA LYS A 149 -2.08 -4.41 -19.58
C LYS A 149 -3.50 -4.60 -20.11
N ILE A 150 -4.21 -5.62 -19.61
CA ILE A 150 -5.57 -5.95 -20.04
C ILE A 150 -6.55 -4.86 -19.60
N ALA A 151 -6.47 -4.42 -18.35
CA ALA A 151 -7.32 -3.37 -17.79
C ALA A 151 -7.17 -2.04 -18.55
N HIS A 152 -5.94 -1.62 -18.85
CA HIS A 152 -5.70 -0.37 -19.61
C HIS A 152 -6.30 -0.42 -21.02
N LEU A 153 -6.27 -1.57 -21.70
CA LEU A 153 -6.90 -1.73 -23.02
C LEU A 153 -8.43 -1.59 -22.97
N ARG A 154 -9.05 -1.88 -21.82
CA ARG A 154 -10.49 -1.74 -21.57
C ARG A 154 -10.86 -0.40 -20.91
N GLY A 155 -9.90 0.52 -20.79
CA GLY A 155 -10.13 1.84 -20.21
C GLY A 155 -10.35 1.83 -18.69
N VAL A 156 -9.82 0.82 -18.00
CA VAL A 156 -9.88 0.69 -16.54
C VAL A 156 -8.55 1.15 -15.93
N GLU A 157 -8.62 2.08 -14.99
CA GLU A 157 -7.45 2.54 -14.22
C GLU A 157 -6.96 1.42 -13.29
N VAL A 158 -5.63 1.28 -13.18
CA VAL A 158 -5.03 0.29 -12.28
C VAL A 158 -4.16 0.94 -11.22
N LEU A 159 -4.51 0.66 -9.97
CA LEU A 159 -3.77 1.08 -8.78
C LEU A 159 -2.83 -0.04 -8.35
N ASN A 160 -1.59 0.02 -8.82
CA ASN A 160 -0.60 -1.00 -8.54
C ASN A 160 0.17 -0.69 -7.25
N ILE A 161 0.07 -1.56 -6.23
CA ILE A 161 0.76 -1.38 -4.95
C ILE A 161 2.29 -1.43 -5.12
N ASN A 162 2.79 -2.20 -6.08
CA ASN A 162 4.22 -2.23 -6.37
C ASN A 162 4.72 -0.88 -6.92
N ASP A 163 3.91 -0.22 -7.75
CA ASP A 163 4.26 1.10 -8.29
C ASP A 163 4.21 2.18 -7.18
N LEU A 164 3.26 2.07 -6.25
CA LEU A 164 3.24 2.90 -5.04
C LEU A 164 4.50 2.68 -4.19
N ALA A 165 4.88 1.44 -3.94
CA ALA A 165 6.09 1.12 -3.18
C ALA A 165 7.36 1.67 -3.86
N LEU A 166 7.43 1.62 -5.19
CA LEU A 166 8.51 2.22 -5.96
C LEU A 166 8.54 3.74 -5.84
N ALA A 167 7.38 4.40 -5.87
CA ALA A 167 7.25 5.85 -5.72
C ALA A 167 7.63 6.35 -4.32
N LEU A 168 7.51 5.51 -3.28
CA LEU A 168 7.88 5.84 -1.91
C LEU A 168 9.38 5.65 -1.62
N ARG A 169 10.19 5.16 -2.57
CA ARG A 169 11.63 4.99 -2.35
C ARG A 169 12.30 6.35 -2.08
N PRO A 170 13.16 6.45 -1.04
CA PRO A 170 13.85 7.70 -0.73
C PRO A 170 14.61 8.26 -1.94
N VAL A 171 14.47 9.56 -2.18
CA VAL A 171 15.22 10.27 -3.19
C VAL A 171 16.38 11.00 -2.52
N TYR A 172 17.58 10.45 -2.65
CA TYR A 172 18.78 11.15 -2.22
C TYR A 172 19.18 12.25 -3.22
N LEU A 173 19.52 13.42 -2.69
CA LEU A 173 19.98 14.57 -3.47
C LEU A 173 21.51 14.68 -3.50
N PRO A 174 22.09 15.27 -4.57
CA PRO A 174 23.49 15.66 -4.56
C PRO A 174 23.83 16.49 -3.31
N GLY A 175 24.88 16.10 -2.60
CA GLY A 175 25.36 16.73 -1.38
C GLY A 175 24.93 16.04 -0.09
N GLU A 176 23.90 15.19 -0.12
CA GLU A 176 23.46 14.41 1.05
C GLU A 176 24.48 13.34 1.42
N VAL A 177 24.60 13.07 2.72
CA VAL A 177 25.51 12.07 3.26
C VAL A 177 24.71 10.85 3.69
N ILE A 178 25.07 9.69 3.17
CA ILE A 178 24.46 8.40 3.47
C ILE A 178 25.49 7.48 4.12
N ASN A 179 25.03 6.62 5.04
CA ASN A 179 25.86 5.54 5.57
C ASN A 179 25.70 4.32 4.68
N LEU A 180 26.81 3.87 4.09
CA LEU A 180 26.81 2.80 3.10
C LEU A 180 27.85 1.74 3.45
N HIS A 181 27.43 0.48 3.45
CA HIS A 181 28.33 -0.65 3.55
C HIS A 181 28.87 -1.03 2.16
N ILE A 182 30.19 -1.01 1.99
CA ILE A 182 30.83 -1.37 0.72
C ILE A 182 31.00 -2.88 0.65
N ILE A 183 30.29 -3.53 -0.26
CA ILE A 183 30.21 -4.99 -0.37
C ILE A 183 31.24 -5.52 -1.38
N GLN A 184 31.43 -4.81 -2.48
CA GLN A 184 32.26 -5.29 -3.59
C GLN A 184 33.00 -4.15 -4.30
N GLU A 185 33.98 -4.51 -5.12
CA GLU A 185 34.67 -3.56 -6.01
C GLU A 185 33.75 -3.16 -7.17
N GLY A 186 33.87 -1.91 -7.62
CA GLY A 186 33.14 -1.40 -8.78
C GLY A 186 33.79 -1.81 -10.11
N GLN A 187 33.17 -1.39 -11.22
CA GLN A 187 33.68 -1.70 -12.55
C GLN A 187 34.94 -0.91 -12.88
N GLU A 188 35.02 0.37 -12.48
CA GLU A 188 36.22 1.18 -12.72
C GLU A 188 37.25 1.02 -11.60
N ALA A 189 38.50 1.33 -11.92
CA ALA A 189 39.58 1.36 -10.95
C ALA A 189 39.22 2.29 -9.77
N ASP A 190 39.47 1.82 -8.54
CA ASP A 190 39.21 2.53 -7.27
C ASP A 190 37.74 2.68 -6.84
N GLN A 191 36.78 2.13 -7.59
CA GLN A 191 35.37 2.14 -7.18
C GLN A 191 35.04 1.05 -6.15
N GLY A 192 34.15 1.38 -5.22
CA GLY A 192 33.43 0.41 -4.38
C GLY A 192 31.94 0.48 -4.65
N VAL A 193 31.21 -0.61 -4.39
CA VAL A 193 29.76 -0.69 -4.57
C VAL A 193 29.12 -1.14 -3.27
N GLY A 194 28.08 -0.41 -2.87
CA GLY A 194 27.15 -0.79 -1.82
C GLY A 194 25.72 -0.70 -2.30
N TYR A 195 24.80 -1.15 -1.45
CA TYR A 195 23.36 -1.09 -1.73
C TYR A 195 22.65 -0.39 -0.58
N LEU A 196 21.69 0.45 -0.93
CA LEU A 196 20.74 1.02 0.02
C LEU A 196 19.77 -0.06 0.51
N ILE A 197 19.00 0.26 1.55
CA ILE A 197 18.03 -0.66 2.17
C ILE A 197 16.97 -1.12 1.14
N ASP A 198 16.64 -0.27 0.18
CA ASP A 198 15.69 -0.56 -0.91
C ASP A 198 16.33 -1.32 -2.09
N GLY A 199 17.60 -1.74 -1.95
CA GLY A 199 18.37 -2.42 -3.00
C GLY A 199 18.94 -1.49 -4.07
N THR A 200 18.79 -0.17 -3.95
CA THR A 200 19.35 0.77 -4.92
C THR A 200 20.87 0.75 -4.86
N MET A 201 21.52 0.52 -6.00
CA MET A 201 22.98 0.45 -6.11
C MET A 201 23.60 1.84 -5.92
N VAL A 202 24.65 1.91 -5.09
CA VAL A 202 25.46 3.10 -4.87
C VAL A 202 26.91 2.80 -5.21
N VAL A 203 27.44 3.50 -6.21
CA VAL A 203 28.83 3.44 -6.62
C VAL A 203 29.60 4.54 -5.92
N VAL A 204 30.65 4.17 -5.18
CA VAL A 204 31.50 5.08 -4.42
C VAL A 204 32.87 5.19 -5.08
N GLU A 205 33.20 6.37 -5.58
CA GLU A 205 34.53 6.68 -6.11
C GLU A 205 35.56 6.71 -4.96
N GLY A 206 36.70 6.02 -5.11
CA GLY A 206 37.63 5.82 -4.00
C GLY A 206 37.09 4.89 -2.89
N GLY A 207 36.04 4.13 -3.21
CA GLY A 207 35.35 3.19 -2.33
C GLY A 207 36.09 1.85 -2.17
N LYS A 208 36.96 1.48 -3.12
CA LYS A 208 37.65 0.18 -3.13
C LYS A 208 38.40 -0.12 -1.83
N ARG A 209 39.08 0.89 -1.28
CA ARG A 209 39.83 0.79 -0.01
C ARG A 209 38.96 0.61 1.25
N TYR A 210 37.65 0.77 1.12
CA TYR A 210 36.67 0.64 2.20
C TYR A 210 35.84 -0.64 2.10
N ARG A 211 36.28 -1.63 1.31
CA ARG A 211 35.62 -2.94 1.19
C ARG A 211 35.36 -3.56 2.57
N ASP A 212 34.17 -4.13 2.72
CA ASP A 212 33.63 -4.73 3.94
C ASP A 212 33.55 -3.75 5.13
N ARG A 213 33.44 -2.44 4.85
CA ARG A 213 33.28 -1.40 5.86
C ARG A 213 32.07 -0.52 5.55
N THR A 214 31.47 0.00 6.62
CA THR A 214 30.44 1.03 6.54
C THR A 214 31.10 2.40 6.61
N ILE A 215 30.85 3.23 5.59
CA ILE A 215 31.38 4.58 5.48
C ILE A 215 30.25 5.60 5.30
N SER A 216 30.50 6.84 5.71
CA SER A 216 29.68 7.97 5.29
C SER A 216 30.11 8.40 3.90
N ALA A 217 29.21 8.32 2.93
CA ALA A 217 29.44 8.69 1.54
C ALA A 217 28.51 9.84 1.15
N ARG A 218 29.06 10.87 0.53
CA ARG A 218 28.29 12.01 0.00
C ARG A 218 27.84 11.70 -1.42
N VAL A 219 26.53 11.70 -1.64
CA VAL A 219 25.95 11.53 -2.97
C VAL A 219 26.38 12.70 -3.86
N THR A 220 26.92 12.41 -5.04
CA THR A 220 27.35 13.41 -6.01
C THR A 220 26.33 13.58 -7.13
N ARG A 221 25.74 12.48 -7.60
CA ARG A 221 24.72 12.45 -8.66
C ARG A 221 23.99 11.11 -8.66
N TYR A 222 22.93 11.02 -9.44
CA TYR A 222 22.28 9.75 -9.77
C TYR A 222 22.16 9.58 -11.28
N ILE A 223 22.10 8.33 -11.73
CA ILE A 223 21.78 7.97 -13.12
C ILE A 223 20.58 7.02 -13.09
N LEU A 224 19.68 7.17 -14.06
CA LEU A 224 18.66 6.17 -14.34
C LEU A 224 19.14 5.27 -15.49
N SER A 225 19.27 3.97 -15.22
CA SER A 225 19.65 2.96 -16.21
C SER A 225 18.46 2.04 -16.53
N LYS A 226 18.63 1.15 -17.52
CA LYS A 226 17.63 0.10 -17.81
C LYS A 226 17.39 -0.85 -16.63
N ALA A 227 18.37 -1.03 -15.75
CA ALA A 227 18.27 -1.88 -14.57
C ALA A 227 17.73 -1.12 -13.33
N GLY A 228 17.45 0.18 -13.45
CA GLY A 228 16.96 1.03 -12.37
C GLY A 228 17.87 2.21 -12.06
N LYS A 229 17.53 2.92 -10.99
CA LYS A 229 18.27 4.07 -10.49
C LYS A 229 19.57 3.61 -9.83
N MET A 230 20.67 4.32 -10.06
CA MET A 230 21.91 4.15 -9.34
C MET A 230 22.42 5.50 -8.84
N TYR A 231 23.04 5.50 -7.67
CA TYR A 231 23.68 6.67 -7.09
C TYR A 231 25.19 6.60 -7.27
N PHE A 232 25.80 7.77 -7.45
CA PHE A 232 27.24 7.95 -7.37
C PHE A 232 27.55 8.78 -6.14
N ALA A 233 28.59 8.41 -5.41
CA ALA A 233 28.97 9.07 -4.18
C ALA A 233 30.49 9.08 -3.99
N GLN A 234 30.95 9.89 -3.05
CA GLN A 234 32.36 9.98 -2.63
C GLN A 234 32.46 9.84 -1.11
N PRO A 235 33.49 9.18 -0.56
CA PRO A 235 33.70 9.09 0.87
C PRO A 235 33.80 10.48 1.50
N VAL A 236 33.05 10.72 2.57
CA VAL A 236 33.23 11.91 3.39
C VAL A 236 34.53 11.71 4.17
N GLN A 237 35.57 12.47 3.81
CA GLN A 237 36.77 12.51 4.64
C GLN A 237 36.40 13.14 5.98
N SER A 238 36.61 12.42 7.08
CA SER A 238 36.59 13.05 8.40
C SER A 238 37.68 14.13 8.40
N ALA A 239 37.28 15.38 8.61
CA ALA A 239 38.24 16.46 8.82
C ALA A 239 39.17 16.02 9.96
N LYS A 240 40.48 15.98 9.66
CA LYS A 240 41.53 15.78 10.65
C LYS A 240 41.55 16.89 11.67
#